data_AF-A0A923UJA2-F1
#
_entry.id   AF-A0A923UJA2-F1
#
_cell.length_a   1.000
_cell.length_b   1.000
_cell.length_c   1.000
_cell.angle_alpha   90.00
_cell.angle_beta   90.00
_cell.angle_gamma   90.00
#
_symmetry.space_group_name_H-M   'P 1'
#
loop_
_entity.id
_entity.type
_entity.pdbx_description
1 polymer ?
#
loop_
_entity_poly.entity_id
_entity_poly.type
_entity_poly.pdbx_seq_one_letter_code
_entity_poly.pdbx_strand_id
1 'polypeptide(L)'
;MPPVVGGDTDKHGCKPSAGYTFSILKNDCVRLFEQKIRLNEVEPKQSYSTFVTVILSDDKRKAEIFIPMTESSVVLTRKGRKSSWKGSGFELSNARKYILKKAQKVIYQGA
;
A
#
# COMPACT_ATOMS: atom_id res chain seq x y z
N MET A 1 23.03 -26.03 12.84
CA MET A 1 21.55 -26.01 12.74
C MET A 1 21.18 -24.89 11.77
N PRO A 2 20.47 -25.16 10.66
CA PRO A 2 20.06 -24.08 9.77
C PRO A 2 19.05 -23.18 10.53
N PRO A 3 19.08 -21.84 10.35
CA PRO A 3 18.10 -20.97 10.97
C PRO A 3 16.71 -21.38 10.49
N VAL A 4 15.74 -21.45 11.41
CA VAL A 4 14.35 -21.76 11.11
C VAL A 4 13.81 -20.66 10.18
N VAL A 5 13.83 -20.93 8.89
CA VAL A 5 13.19 -20.09 7.88
C VAL A 5 11.69 -20.09 8.17
N GLY A 6 11.16 -18.98 8.66
CA GLY A 6 9.75 -18.85 9.04
C GLY A 6 9.47 -18.38 10.46
N GLY A 7 10.47 -17.86 11.18
CA GLY A 7 10.32 -17.19 12.48
C GLY A 7 10.18 -15.67 12.41
N ASP A 8 10.42 -15.02 11.27
CA ASP A 8 10.22 -13.58 11.12
C ASP A 8 8.74 -13.27 11.24
N THR A 9 8.38 -12.78 12.40
CA THR A 9 7.04 -12.35 12.72
C THR A 9 7.18 -10.89 13.12
N ASP A 10 6.58 -9.99 12.34
CA ASP A 10 6.53 -8.57 12.69
C ASP A 10 5.83 -8.40 14.04
N LYS A 11 5.93 -7.19 14.62
CA LYS A 11 5.30 -6.83 15.91
C LYS A 11 3.80 -7.19 16.00
N HIS A 12 3.14 -7.38 14.86
CA HIS A 12 1.73 -7.71 14.73
C HIS A 12 1.43 -9.20 14.51
N GLY A 13 2.42 -10.10 14.47
CA GLY A 13 2.15 -11.52 14.17
C GLY A 13 2.26 -11.90 12.68
N CYS A 14 2.59 -10.94 11.80
CA CYS A 14 2.63 -11.20 10.35
C CYS A 14 3.99 -11.72 9.89
N LYS A 15 4.00 -12.64 8.91
CA LYS A 15 5.22 -13.22 8.34
C LYS A 15 5.68 -12.49 7.06
N PRO A 16 6.52 -11.43 7.16
CA PRO A 16 7.00 -10.69 5.99
C PRO A 16 7.77 -11.59 5.01
N SER A 17 8.51 -12.59 5.51
CA SER A 17 9.23 -13.57 4.69
C SER A 17 8.31 -14.41 3.78
N ALA A 18 7.02 -14.52 4.12
CA ALA A 18 6.00 -15.18 3.29
C ALA A 18 5.15 -14.18 2.49
N GLY A 19 5.57 -12.92 2.41
CA GLY A 19 4.86 -11.84 1.72
C GLY A 19 3.63 -11.32 2.46
N TYR A 20 3.46 -11.66 3.75
CA TYR A 20 2.40 -11.10 4.58
C TYR A 20 2.83 -9.77 5.18
N THR A 21 1.92 -8.81 5.19
CA THR A 21 2.09 -7.52 5.86
C THR A 21 0.85 -7.21 6.66
N PHE A 22 1.01 -6.48 7.76
CA PHE A 22 -0.12 -6.11 8.61
C PHE A 22 -0.91 -4.97 7.95
N SER A 23 -2.21 -5.18 7.76
CA SER A 23 -3.12 -4.11 7.35
C SER A 23 -3.86 -3.55 8.56
N ILE A 24 -3.68 -2.26 8.81
CA ILE A 24 -4.37 -1.53 9.87
C ILE A 24 -5.87 -1.48 9.58
N LEU A 25 -6.26 -1.40 8.30
CA LEU A 25 -7.67 -1.33 7.93
C LEU A 25 -8.40 -2.67 8.07
N LYS A 26 -7.72 -3.78 7.80
CA LYS A 26 -8.31 -5.11 8.00
C LYS A 26 -8.06 -5.69 9.39
N ASN A 27 -7.15 -5.08 10.16
CA ASN A 27 -6.64 -5.60 11.42
C ASN A 27 -6.17 -7.07 11.28
N ASP A 28 -5.52 -7.37 10.14
CA ASP A 28 -5.18 -8.72 9.74
C ASP A 28 -3.95 -8.74 8.82
N CYS A 29 -3.27 -9.89 8.74
CA CYS A 29 -2.11 -10.09 7.90
C CYS A 29 -2.51 -10.41 6.46
N VAL A 30 -2.23 -9.49 5.54
CA VAL A 30 -2.61 -9.60 4.13
C VAL A 30 -1.40 -9.78 3.23
N ARG A 31 -1.61 -10.46 2.12
CA ARG A 31 -0.63 -10.54 1.04
C ARG A 31 -0.88 -9.44 0.02
N LEU A 32 0.14 -8.62 -0.21
CA LEU A 32 0.06 -7.49 -1.14
C LEU A 32 -0.21 -7.94 -2.58
N PHE A 33 0.36 -9.07 -2.98
CA PHE A 33 0.19 -9.62 -4.32
C PHE A 33 -1.22 -10.17 -4.59
N GLU A 34 -2.01 -10.47 -3.56
CA GLU A 34 -3.40 -10.93 -3.69
C GLU A 34 -4.41 -9.76 -3.73
N GLN A 35 -3.96 -8.53 -3.46
CA GLN A 35 -4.86 -7.39 -3.47
C GLN A 35 -5.20 -6.94 -4.89
N LYS A 36 -6.45 -6.50 -5.08
CA LYS A 36 -7.00 -6.11 -6.38
C LYS A 36 -6.45 -4.80 -6.93
N ILE A 37 -6.03 -3.89 -6.05
CA ILE A 37 -5.62 -2.54 -6.46
C ILE A 37 -4.10 -2.44 -6.32
N ARG A 38 -3.43 -2.39 -7.47
CA ARG A 38 -1.98 -2.24 -7.59
C ARG A 38 -1.67 -1.04 -8.47
N LEU A 39 -0.65 -0.29 -8.08
CA LEU A 39 -0.18 0.92 -8.74
C LEU A 39 1.28 0.69 -9.14
N ASN A 40 1.62 0.97 -10.38
CA ASN A 40 2.99 0.89 -10.89
C ASN A 40 3.68 2.25 -10.78
N GLU A 41 4.99 2.24 -10.58
CA GLU A 41 5.80 3.45 -10.56
C GLU A 41 5.70 4.16 -11.91
N VAL A 42 5.42 5.47 -11.93
CA VAL A 42 5.30 6.22 -13.19
C VAL A 42 6.66 6.45 -13.83
N GLU A 43 7.67 6.65 -13.00
CA GLU A 43 9.04 6.96 -13.40
C GLU A 43 9.97 6.06 -12.57
N PRO A 44 10.20 4.80 -13.02
CA PRO A 44 11.07 3.87 -12.31
C PRO A 44 12.47 4.45 -12.21
N LYS A 45 12.88 4.83 -10.99
CA LYS A 45 14.24 5.38 -10.77
C LYS A 45 15.33 4.32 -10.75
N GLN A 46 14.95 3.06 -10.61
CA GLN A 46 15.87 1.92 -10.49
C GLN A 46 15.57 0.88 -11.56
N SER A 47 16.54 0.00 -11.82
CA SER A 47 16.42 -1.08 -12.81
C SER A 47 15.35 -2.13 -12.47
N TYR A 48 14.73 -2.06 -11.30
CA TYR A 48 13.62 -2.92 -10.90
C TYR A 48 12.33 -2.11 -10.74
N SER A 49 11.22 -2.69 -11.21
CA SER A 49 9.90 -2.09 -11.07
C SER A 49 9.31 -2.43 -9.72
N THR A 50 8.86 -1.42 -8.99
CA THR A 50 8.13 -1.61 -7.73
C THR A 50 6.66 -1.22 -7.91
N PHE A 51 5.80 -1.84 -7.10
CA PHE A 51 4.37 -1.56 -7.13
C PHE A 51 3.88 -1.18 -5.74
N VAL A 52 2.99 -0.20 -5.68
CA VAL A 52 2.23 0.15 -4.47
C VAL A 52 0.93 -0.63 -4.48
N THR A 53 0.59 -1.20 -3.33
CA THR A 53 -0.70 -1.88 -3.15
C THR A 53 -1.65 -0.99 -2.36
N VAL A 54 -2.92 -0.96 -2.75
CA VAL A 54 -3.95 -0.19 -2.04
C VAL A 54 -5.01 -1.11 -1.48
N ILE A 55 -5.31 -0.93 -0.20
CA ILE A 55 -6.41 -1.60 0.50
C ILE A 55 -7.41 -0.53 0.91
N LEU A 56 -8.66 -0.69 0.48
CA LEU A 56 -9.75 0.19 0.91
C LEU A 56 -10.46 -0.41 2.11
N SER A 57 -10.89 0.44 3.05
CA SER A 57 -11.87 0.04 4.07
C SER A 57 -13.19 -0.35 3.41
N ASP A 58 -14.02 -1.14 4.09
CA ASP A 58 -15.36 -1.54 3.60
C ASP A 58 -16.21 -0.32 3.17
N ASP A 59 -16.28 0.71 4.02
CA ASP A 59 -17.00 1.97 3.73
C ASP A 59 -16.30 2.88 2.68
N LYS A 60 -15.13 2.48 2.18
CA LYS A 60 -14.26 3.28 1.29
C LYS A 60 -13.87 4.65 1.87
N ARG A 61 -14.00 4.84 3.19
CA ARG A 61 -13.64 6.08 3.91
C ARG A 61 -12.15 6.18 4.19
N LYS A 62 -11.45 5.06 4.24
CA LYS A 62 -10.00 5.00 4.43
C LYS A 62 -9.37 4.17 3.31
N ALA A 63 -8.16 4.53 2.95
CA ALA A 63 -7.35 3.82 1.97
C ALA A 63 -5.95 3.62 2.55
N GLU A 64 -5.54 2.39 2.75
CA GLU A 64 -4.20 2.05 3.21
C GLU A 64 -3.33 1.74 1.99
N ILE A 65 -2.21 2.43 1.88
CA ILE A 65 -1.25 2.24 0.81
C ILE A 65 0.01 1.58 1.37
N PHE A 66 0.51 0.58 0.65
CA PHE A 66 1.73 -0.14 0.97
C PHE A 66 2.79 0.24 -0.04
N ILE A 67 3.74 1.07 0.39
CA ILE A 67 4.80 1.57 -0.48
C ILE A 67 6.00 0.64 -0.33
N PRO A 68 6.50 0.08 -1.44
CA PRO A 68 7.72 -0.72 -1.40
C PRO A 68 8.85 0.16 -0.84
N MET A 69 9.80 -0.44 -0.12
CA MET A 69 10.91 0.26 0.55
C MET A 69 10.51 1.16 1.74
N THR A 70 9.25 1.10 2.19
CA THR A 70 8.85 1.68 3.48
C THR A 70 8.57 0.58 4.49
N GLU A 71 8.98 0.78 5.73
CA GLU A 71 8.78 -0.20 6.81
C GLU A 71 7.32 -0.32 7.26
N SER A 72 6.45 0.60 6.85
CA SER A 72 5.06 0.64 7.31
C SER A 72 4.11 1.16 6.24
N SER A 73 2.88 0.67 6.29
CA SER A 73 1.78 1.18 5.47
C SER A 73 1.37 2.59 5.89
N VAL A 74 0.73 3.31 4.97
CA VAL A 74 0.18 4.65 5.24
C VAL A 74 -1.33 4.60 5.08
N VAL A 75 -2.07 4.97 6.13
CA VAL A 75 -3.52 5.08 6.07
C VAL A 75 -3.93 6.50 5.68
N LEU A 76 -4.57 6.61 4.53
CA LEU A 76 -5.16 7.83 4.00
C LEU A 76 -6.64 7.91 4.36
N THR A 77 -7.14 9.12 4.60
CA THR A 77 -8.55 9.36 4.89
C THR A 77 -9.23 10.05 3.73
N ARG A 78 -10.44 9.62 3.36
CA ARG A 78 -11.22 10.20 2.28
C ARG A 78 -11.54 11.65 2.58
N LYS A 79 -11.30 12.53 1.61
CA LYS A 79 -11.60 13.96 1.70
C LYS A 79 -12.70 14.31 0.70
N GLY A 80 -13.84 14.74 1.24
CA GLY A 80 -15.02 15.14 0.46
C GLY A 80 -15.81 13.96 -0.12
N ARG A 81 -16.72 14.27 -1.05
CA ARG A 81 -17.61 13.27 -1.69
C ARG A 81 -16.93 12.48 -2.81
N LYS A 82 -15.81 12.95 -3.36
CA LYS A 82 -15.09 12.27 -4.44
C LYS A 82 -14.24 11.12 -3.88
N SER A 83 -13.84 10.19 -4.74
CA SER A 83 -12.93 9.09 -4.40
C SER A 83 -11.49 9.60 -4.29
N SER A 84 -11.23 10.47 -3.31
CA SER A 84 -9.91 11.05 -3.03
C SER A 84 -9.60 10.89 -1.55
N TRP A 85 -8.41 10.35 -1.26
CA TRP A 85 -7.91 10.10 0.08
C TRP A 85 -6.58 10.83 0.27
N LYS A 86 -6.39 11.46 1.43
CA LYS A 86 -5.17 12.19 1.78
C LYS A 86 -4.68 11.79 3.17
N GLY A 87 -3.36 11.79 3.35
CA GLY A 87 -2.71 11.47 4.62
C GLY A 87 -1.19 11.43 4.48
N SER A 88 -0.46 11.84 5.53
CA SER A 88 1.01 11.77 5.61
C SER A 88 1.77 12.31 4.38
N GLY A 89 1.26 13.37 3.74
CA GLY A 89 1.85 13.97 2.53
C GLY A 89 1.56 13.23 1.21
N PHE A 90 0.79 12.15 1.27
CA PHE A 90 0.31 11.39 0.12
C PHE A 90 -1.15 11.73 -0.21
N GLU A 91 -1.46 11.69 -1.49
CA GLU A 91 -2.79 11.89 -2.03
C GLU A 91 -3.10 10.77 -3.03
N LEU A 92 -4.06 9.92 -2.68
CA LEU A 92 -4.62 8.93 -3.57
C LEU A 92 -5.91 9.47 -4.17
N SER A 93 -6.06 9.36 -5.48
CA SER A 93 -7.29 9.74 -6.17
C SER A 93 -7.72 8.64 -7.13
N ASN A 94 -9.02 8.43 -7.24
CA ASN A 94 -9.62 7.51 -8.19
C ASN A 94 -10.69 8.24 -9.00
N ALA A 95 -10.39 8.51 -10.27
CA ALA A 95 -11.34 9.10 -11.22
C ALA A 95 -11.66 8.15 -12.38
N ARG A 96 -10.63 7.54 -12.96
CA ARG A 96 -10.71 6.47 -13.98
C ARG A 96 -9.75 5.33 -13.65
N LYS A 97 -8.55 5.70 -13.21
CA LYS A 97 -7.55 4.83 -12.57
C LYS A 97 -7.15 5.43 -11.23
N TYR A 98 -6.55 4.61 -10.38
CA TYR A 98 -5.96 5.09 -9.14
C TYR A 98 -4.66 5.84 -9.43
N ILE A 99 -4.46 7.00 -8.80
CA ILE A 99 -3.26 7.82 -8.94
C ILE A 99 -2.79 8.19 -7.55
N LEU A 100 -1.53 7.86 -7.24
CA LEU A 100 -0.88 8.24 -5.99
C LEU A 100 0.12 9.37 -6.25
N LYS A 101 -0.05 10.44 -5.49
CA LYS A 101 0.81 11.61 -5.49
C LYS A 101 1.53 11.74 -4.14
N LYS A 102 2.75 12.24 -4.17
CA LYS A 102 3.51 12.69 -3.00
C LYS A 102 3.99 14.10 -3.27
N ALA A 103 3.68 15.05 -2.38
CA ALA A 103 4.02 16.47 -2.55
C ALA A 103 3.65 17.02 -3.95
N GLN A 104 2.41 16.81 -4.40
CA GLN A 104 1.87 17.20 -5.71
C GLN A 104 2.49 16.52 -6.96
N LYS A 105 3.59 15.76 -6.85
CA LYS A 105 4.12 14.92 -7.96
C LYS A 105 3.42 13.55 -7.99
N VAL A 106 3.01 13.11 -9.18
CA VAL A 106 2.52 11.74 -9.38
C VAL A 106 3.70 10.78 -9.32
N ILE A 107 3.64 9.81 -8.42
CA ILE A 107 4.71 8.82 -8.19
C ILE A 107 4.29 7.41 -8.63
N TYR A 108 3.02 7.04 -8.42
CA TYR A 108 2.47 5.76 -8.87
C TYR A 108 1.10 5.93 -9.51
N GLN A 109 0.77 5.05 -10.46
CA GLN A 109 -0.53 5.02 -11.13
C GLN A 109 -1.01 3.58 -11.35
N GLY A 110 -2.32 3.38 -11.31
CA GLY A 110 -2.94 2.10 -11.62
C GLY A 110 -2.71 1.75 -13.08
N ALA A 111 -2.54 0.46 -13.34
CA ALA A 111 -2.59 -0.09 -14.70
C ALA A 111 -3.97 0.21 -15.33
#